data_AF-A0A2E1AMU8-F1
#
_entry.id   AF-A0A2E1AMU8-F1
#
_cell.length_a   1.000
_cell.length_b   1.000
_cell.length_c   1.000
_cell.angle_alpha   90.00
_cell.angle_beta   90.00
_cell.angle_gamma   90.00
#
_symmetry.space_group_name_H-M   'P 1'
#
loop_
_entity.id
_entity.type
_entity.pdbx_description
1 polymer ?
#
loop_
_entity_poly.entity_id
_entity_poly.type
_entity_poly.pdbx_seq_one_letter_code
_entity_poly.pdbx_strand_id
1 'polypeptide(L)'
;MSKCKKQWEEWKRNNKCVDCGISDPDVLQADHYIGQKEKELSNYTYWSIQGPDKQLEEFKKTRCLCRFCHNISTRKDYFKLKSNRLNTKKSRRDDKHKQRKMQYVLEEKLRRGQCRECNRKVTPETSNCFIFDHAENHTKKKMAVSSWITQNRSGFKNGIIKLEREMNLCQMLCSNCDWKKTRKELWGHRQIKPWEEEKQAFYNF
;
A
#
# COMPACT_ATOMS: atom_id res chain seq x y z
N MET A 1 4.10 25.61 -6.09
CA MET A 1 4.56 24.34 -5.49
C MET A 1 5.50 24.66 -4.33
N SER A 2 5.25 24.19 -3.10
CA SER A 2 6.09 24.52 -1.94
C SER A 2 7.51 23.98 -2.08
N LYS A 3 8.50 24.65 -1.46
CA LYS A 3 9.92 24.24 -1.49
C LYS A 3 10.10 22.79 -1.01
N CYS A 4 9.43 22.41 0.07
CA CYS A 4 9.48 21.05 0.64
C CYS A 4 8.88 19.97 -0.28
N LYS A 5 7.89 20.34 -1.11
CA LYS A 5 7.35 19.43 -2.13
C LYS A 5 8.35 19.24 -3.28
N LYS A 6 8.99 20.31 -3.77
CA LYS A 6 10.05 20.22 -4.79
C LYS A 6 11.20 19.33 -4.32
N GLN A 7 11.68 19.56 -3.09
CA GLN A 7 12.75 18.78 -2.47
C GLN A 7 12.41 17.28 -2.38
N TRP A 8 11.17 16.93 -2.00
CA TRP A 8 10.71 15.54 -2.02
C TRP A 8 10.70 14.93 -3.42
N GLU A 9 10.23 15.65 -4.42
CA GLU A 9 10.21 15.17 -5.80
C GLU A 9 11.62 15.01 -6.38
N GLU A 10 12.51 15.96 -6.11
CA GLU A 10 13.94 15.89 -6.48
C GLU A 10 14.64 14.73 -5.79
N TRP A 11 14.42 14.54 -4.49
CA TRP A 11 14.97 13.40 -3.76
C TRP A 11 14.56 12.09 -4.43
N LYS A 12 13.29 11.91 -4.82
CA LYS A 12 12.85 10.68 -5.51
C LYS A 12 13.46 10.51 -6.90
N ARG A 13 13.71 11.60 -7.64
CA ARG A 13 14.36 11.55 -8.97
C ARG A 13 15.84 11.20 -8.87
N ASN A 14 16.51 11.66 -7.82
CA ASN A 14 17.95 11.48 -7.62
C ASN A 14 18.30 10.18 -6.89
N ASN A 15 17.31 9.38 -6.51
CA ASN A 15 17.52 8.14 -5.76
C ASN A 15 16.92 6.93 -6.49
N LYS A 16 17.41 5.75 -6.12
CA LYS A 16 16.87 4.46 -6.53
C LYS A 16 16.71 3.57 -5.31
N CYS A 17 15.83 2.58 -5.40
CA CYS A 17 15.66 1.59 -4.35
C CYS A 17 17.00 0.90 -4.07
N VAL A 18 17.47 0.96 -2.82
CA VAL A 18 18.77 0.35 -2.46
C VAL A 18 18.75 -1.18 -2.60
N ASP A 19 17.60 -1.83 -2.39
CA ASP A 19 17.49 -3.30 -2.45
C ASP A 19 17.34 -3.88 -3.86
N CYS A 20 16.67 -3.17 -4.78
CA CYS A 20 16.34 -3.74 -6.11
C CYS A 20 16.64 -2.81 -7.29
N GLY A 21 17.22 -1.64 -7.05
CA GLY A 21 17.68 -0.71 -8.08
C GLY A 21 16.59 0.04 -8.85
N ILE A 22 15.29 -0.23 -8.63
CA ILE A 22 14.22 0.51 -9.32
C ILE A 22 14.32 2.01 -9.01
N SER A 23 14.27 2.84 -10.05
CA SER A 23 14.41 4.29 -10.00
C SER A 23 13.09 5.04 -10.21
N ASP A 24 11.97 4.33 -10.31
CA ASP A 24 10.66 4.92 -10.59
C ASP A 24 10.16 5.77 -9.42
N PRO A 25 10.10 7.12 -9.55
CA PRO A 25 9.76 8.02 -8.46
C PRO A 25 8.35 7.83 -7.91
N ASP A 26 7.43 7.18 -8.62
CA ASP A 26 6.07 6.99 -8.12
C ASP A 26 6.00 5.93 -7.03
N VAL A 27 6.91 4.95 -7.04
CA VAL A 27 6.90 3.82 -6.09
C VAL A 27 7.99 3.92 -5.02
N LEU A 28 8.87 4.92 -5.10
CA LEU A 28 9.91 5.17 -4.10
C LEU A 28 9.35 5.79 -2.83
N GLN A 29 9.86 5.30 -1.70
CA GLN A 29 9.52 5.71 -0.34
C GLN A 29 10.81 5.92 0.46
N ALA A 30 10.75 6.84 1.41
CA ALA A 30 11.81 7.09 2.37
C ALA A 30 11.56 6.23 3.62
N ASP A 31 12.25 5.09 3.69
CA ASP A 31 12.20 4.15 4.81
C ASP A 31 13.11 4.66 5.93
N HIS A 32 12.56 4.93 7.11
CA HIS A 32 13.34 5.39 8.25
C HIS A 32 14.06 4.19 8.85
N TYR A 33 15.39 4.20 8.81
CA TYR A 33 16.22 3.06 9.24
C TYR A 33 17.15 3.41 10.42
N ILE A 34 17.33 4.70 10.71
CA ILE A 34 18.11 5.21 11.85
C ILE A 34 17.37 6.34 12.56
N GLY A 35 17.66 6.51 13.85
CA GLY A 35 17.09 7.59 14.66
C GLY A 35 15.58 7.47 14.89
N GLN A 36 15.02 8.51 15.52
CA GLN A 36 13.57 8.63 15.69
C GLN A 36 12.98 9.41 14.52
N LYS A 37 11.89 8.86 13.97
CA LYS A 37 11.09 9.51 12.93
C LYS A 37 10.33 10.69 13.54
N GLU A 38 10.55 11.87 12.98
CA GLU A 38 9.79 13.08 13.32
C GLU A 38 8.47 13.09 12.56
N LYS A 39 8.53 12.96 11.22
CA LYS A 39 7.33 12.92 10.38
C LYS A 39 7.54 12.23 9.04
N GLU A 40 6.46 11.81 8.39
CA GLU A 40 6.53 11.38 7.00
C GLU A 40 7.08 12.52 6.11
N LEU A 41 8.15 12.26 5.35
CA LEU A 41 8.76 13.23 4.43
C LEU A 41 7.79 13.75 3.35
N SER A 42 6.74 13.00 3.03
CA SER A 42 5.67 13.40 2.11
C SER A 42 4.59 14.29 2.75
N ASN A 43 4.67 14.61 4.05
CA ASN A 43 3.71 15.48 4.74
C ASN A 43 4.03 16.96 4.50
N TYR A 44 3.62 17.48 3.35
CA TYR A 44 3.99 18.84 2.94
C TYR A 44 3.44 19.93 3.86
N THR A 45 2.28 19.73 4.49
CA THR A 45 1.72 20.71 5.43
C THR A 45 2.64 20.88 6.63
N TYR A 46 3.10 19.78 7.23
CA TYR A 46 4.04 19.81 8.35
C TYR A 46 5.38 20.42 7.95
N TRP A 47 5.98 19.96 6.85
CA TRP A 47 7.29 20.44 6.41
C TRP A 47 7.28 21.88 5.90
N SER A 48 6.14 22.38 5.42
CA SER A 48 6.03 23.80 5.04
C SER A 48 6.05 24.72 6.27
N ILE A 49 5.68 24.22 7.45
CA ILE A 49 5.77 24.94 8.73
C ILE A 49 7.19 24.82 9.31
N GLN A 50 7.77 23.61 9.28
CA GLN A 50 9.11 23.36 9.84
C GLN A 50 10.26 23.90 8.98
N GLY A 51 10.05 24.00 7.66
CA GLY A 51 11.04 24.46 6.70
C GLY A 51 11.80 23.33 5.98
N PRO A 52 12.40 23.63 4.82
CA PRO A 52 13.10 22.66 3.97
C PRO A 52 14.39 22.10 4.60
N ASP A 53 15.09 22.89 5.42
CA ASP A 53 16.35 22.47 6.04
C ASP A 53 16.12 21.34 7.05
N LYS A 54 15.08 21.46 7.88
CA LYS A 54 14.67 20.37 8.80
C LYS A 54 14.23 19.12 8.04
N GLN A 55 13.53 19.29 6.91
CA GLN A 55 13.17 18.16 6.06
C GLN A 55 14.43 17.47 5.49
N LEU A 56 15.49 18.22 5.18
CA LEU A 56 16.77 17.69 4.72
C LEU A 56 17.48 16.87 5.79
N GLU A 57 17.47 17.33 7.04
CA GLU A 57 17.97 16.53 8.17
C GLU A 57 17.17 15.23 8.36
N GLU A 58 15.85 15.26 8.17
CA GLU A 58 15.04 14.05 8.24
C GLU A 58 15.36 13.08 7.09
N PHE A 59 15.65 13.58 5.87
CA PHE A 59 16.08 12.71 4.76
C PHE A 59 17.31 11.88 5.10
N LYS A 60 18.28 12.44 5.85
CA LYS A 60 19.51 11.73 6.25
C LYS A 60 19.24 10.50 7.11
N LYS A 61 18.08 10.44 7.78
CA LYS A 61 17.65 9.30 8.60
C LYS A 61 17.00 8.16 7.79
N THR A 62 16.86 8.36 6.48
CA THR A 62 16.09 7.47 5.61
C THR A 62 16.97 6.82 4.54
N ARG A 63 16.53 5.64 4.08
CA ARG A 63 17.04 4.99 2.88
C ARG A 63 15.94 4.95 1.83
N CYS A 64 16.33 4.97 0.57
CA CYS A 64 15.37 4.91 -0.53
C CYS A 64 14.98 3.46 -0.81
N LEU A 65 13.71 3.11 -0.61
CA LEU A 65 13.16 1.81 -0.96
C LEU A 65 11.95 1.96 -1.85
N CYS A 66 11.76 1.05 -2.81
CA CYS A 66 10.47 0.94 -3.47
C CYS A 66 9.43 0.34 -2.51
N ARG A 67 8.15 0.62 -2.74
CA ARG A 67 7.06 0.17 -1.88
C ARG A 67 7.05 -1.35 -1.64
N PHE A 68 7.46 -2.14 -2.63
CA PHE A 68 7.63 -3.59 -2.47
C PHE A 68 8.75 -3.94 -1.47
N CYS A 69 9.97 -3.44 -1.68
CA CYS A 69 11.11 -3.69 -0.80
C CYS A 69 10.89 -3.10 0.59
N HIS A 70 10.26 -1.93 0.68
CA HIS A 70 9.83 -1.34 1.94
C HIS A 70 8.86 -2.27 2.67
N ASN A 71 7.85 -2.84 2.00
CA ASN A 71 6.94 -3.80 2.65
C ASN A 71 7.64 -5.11 3.09
N ILE A 72 8.75 -5.49 2.44
CA ILE A 72 9.63 -6.57 2.93
C ILE A 72 10.36 -6.11 4.19
N SER A 73 10.99 -4.92 4.17
CA SER A 73 11.85 -4.41 5.24
C SER A 73 11.09 -4.04 6.51
N THR A 74 9.98 -3.32 6.36
CA THR A 74 9.10 -2.98 7.49
C THR A 74 8.37 -4.21 8.00
N ARG A 75 8.56 -5.37 7.34
CA ARG A 75 7.89 -6.67 7.49
C ARG A 75 6.73 -6.48 8.41
N LYS A 76 5.70 -5.78 7.89
CA LYS A 76 4.59 -5.38 8.75
C LYS A 76 4.15 -6.68 9.35
N ASP A 77 4.38 -6.83 10.64
CA ASP A 77 3.80 -7.89 11.42
C ASP A 77 2.31 -7.53 11.48
N TYR A 78 1.62 -7.58 10.34
CA TYR A 78 0.17 -7.68 10.22
C TYR A 78 -0.35 -8.80 11.14
N PHE A 79 0.56 -9.67 11.58
CA PHE A 79 0.41 -10.89 12.34
C PHE A 79 0.98 -10.82 13.77
N LYS A 80 1.66 -9.74 14.19
CA LYS A 80 1.97 -9.56 15.63
C LYS A 80 0.65 -9.28 16.33
N LEU A 81 0.26 -10.21 17.19
CA LEU A 81 -0.78 -9.97 18.18
C LEU A 81 -0.40 -8.72 18.96
N LYS A 82 -1.32 -7.75 19.04
CA LYS A 82 -1.14 -6.63 19.98
C LYS A 82 -0.94 -7.23 21.36
N SER A 83 0.22 -6.96 21.99
CA SER A 83 0.59 -7.48 23.32
C SER A 83 -0.41 -7.08 24.42
N ASN A 84 -1.17 -6.00 24.21
CA ASN A 84 -2.11 -5.45 25.20
C ASN A 84 -3.52 -6.03 25.11
N ARG A 85 -3.70 -7.25 24.59
CA ARG A 85 -5.03 -7.86 24.45
C ARG A 85 -5.32 -8.78 25.63
N LEU A 86 -6.49 -8.63 26.25
CA LEU A 86 -6.92 -9.48 27.37
C LEU A 86 -6.84 -10.98 26.98
N ASN A 87 -6.18 -11.80 27.80
CA ASN A 87 -6.01 -13.24 27.58
C ASN A 87 -7.27 -14.05 27.94
N THR A 88 -8.39 -13.71 27.31
CA THR A 88 -9.67 -14.39 27.50
C THR A 88 -9.85 -15.54 26.50
N LYS A 89 -10.72 -16.50 26.82
CA LYS A 89 -11.12 -17.59 25.90
C LYS A 89 -11.68 -17.05 24.56
N LYS A 90 -12.39 -15.92 24.60
CA LYS A 90 -12.90 -15.22 23.41
C LYS A 90 -11.77 -14.66 22.55
N SER A 91 -10.79 -13.97 23.17
CA SER A 91 -9.63 -13.42 22.46
C SER A 91 -8.84 -14.51 21.74
N ARG A 92 -8.52 -15.61 22.44
CA ARG A 92 -7.81 -16.77 21.85
C ARG A 92 -8.57 -17.39 20.67
N ARG A 93 -9.90 -17.49 20.76
CA ARG A 93 -10.75 -17.97 19.66
C ARG A 93 -10.72 -17.04 18.45
N ASP A 94 -10.80 -15.74 18.69
CA ASP A 94 -10.74 -14.73 17.62
C ASP A 94 -9.39 -14.78 16.89
N ASP A 95 -8.30 -14.92 17.63
CA ASP A 95 -6.96 -15.01 17.06
C ASP A 95 -6.80 -16.28 16.22
N LYS A 96 -7.32 -17.42 16.70
CA LYS A 96 -7.36 -18.67 15.91
C LYS A 96 -8.15 -18.50 14.61
N HIS A 97 -9.28 -17.80 14.64
CA HIS A 97 -10.06 -17.51 13.43
C HIS A 97 -9.31 -16.59 12.47
N LYS A 98 -8.63 -15.55 12.98
CA LYS A 98 -7.81 -14.64 12.17
C LYS A 98 -6.66 -15.37 11.51
N GLN A 99 -5.90 -16.17 12.27
CA GLN A 99 -4.80 -16.98 11.76
C GLN A 99 -5.25 -17.92 10.64
N ARG A 100 -6.36 -18.64 10.82
CA ARG A 100 -6.88 -19.52 9.76
C ARG A 100 -7.34 -18.76 8.52
N LYS A 101 -7.99 -17.61 8.68
CA LYS A 101 -8.38 -16.74 7.54
C LYS A 101 -7.16 -16.20 6.81
N MET A 102 -6.12 -15.82 7.54
CA MET A 102 -4.85 -15.37 6.97
C MET A 102 -4.18 -16.47 6.17
N GLN A 103 -4.15 -17.69 6.72
CA GLN A 103 -3.58 -18.86 6.04
C GLN A 103 -4.31 -19.13 4.71
N TYR A 104 -5.64 -19.08 4.71
CA TYR A 104 -6.43 -19.21 3.48
C TYR A 104 -6.11 -18.12 2.44
N VAL A 105 -5.97 -16.87 2.88
CA VAL A 105 -5.59 -15.75 1.99
C VAL A 105 -4.16 -15.90 1.47
N LEU A 106 -3.24 -16.44 2.27
CA LEU A 106 -1.88 -16.75 1.86
C LEU A 106 -1.86 -17.86 0.80
N GLU A 107 -2.60 -18.94 1.02
CA GLU A 107 -2.75 -20.04 0.07
C GLU A 107 -3.30 -19.55 -1.26
N GLU A 108 -4.33 -18.68 -1.25
CA GLU A 108 -4.86 -18.09 -2.48
C GLU A 108 -3.83 -17.21 -3.21
N LYS A 109 -3.03 -16.45 -2.48
CA LYS A 109 -1.94 -15.66 -3.08
C LYS A 109 -0.89 -16.54 -3.73
N LEU A 110 -0.48 -17.63 -3.06
CA LEU A 110 0.46 -18.60 -3.58
C LEU A 110 -0.12 -19.33 -4.81
N ARG A 111 -1.40 -19.71 -4.76
CA ARG A 111 -2.12 -20.34 -5.88
C ARG A 111 -2.15 -19.47 -7.12
N ARG A 112 -2.38 -18.16 -6.99
CA ARG A 112 -2.30 -17.20 -8.11
C ARG A 112 -0.87 -16.97 -8.59
N GLY A 113 0.12 -17.15 -7.72
CA GLY A 113 1.54 -17.26 -8.06
C GLY A 113 2.26 -15.99 -8.50
N GLN A 114 1.57 -14.97 -9.02
CA GLN A 114 2.22 -13.75 -9.50
C GLN A 114 1.34 -12.49 -9.55
N CYS A 115 1.99 -11.32 -9.58
CA CYS A 115 1.35 -10.04 -9.87
C CYS A 115 0.72 -10.07 -11.27
N ARG A 116 -0.53 -9.64 -11.40
CA ARG A 116 -1.24 -9.57 -12.69
C ARG A 116 -0.58 -8.61 -13.70
N GLU A 117 0.06 -7.55 -13.22
CA GLU A 117 0.58 -6.47 -14.09
C GLU A 117 2.04 -6.67 -14.50
N CYS A 118 2.89 -7.11 -13.56
CA CYS A 118 4.34 -7.19 -13.79
C CYS A 118 4.90 -8.61 -13.65
N ASN A 119 4.04 -9.62 -13.49
CA ASN A 119 4.41 -11.04 -13.37
C ASN A 119 5.40 -11.36 -12.23
N ARG A 120 5.63 -10.44 -11.29
CA ARG A 120 6.47 -10.68 -10.10
C ARG A 120 5.88 -11.85 -9.30
N LYS A 121 6.70 -12.88 -9.06
CA LYS A 121 6.29 -14.11 -8.38
C LYS A 121 6.00 -13.88 -6.90
N VAL A 122 4.97 -14.57 -6.41
CA VAL A 122 4.62 -14.66 -4.99
C VAL A 122 5.43 -15.78 -4.37
N THR A 123 6.09 -15.49 -3.25
CA THR A 123 6.74 -16.48 -2.40
C THR A 123 6.11 -16.41 -1.01
N PRO A 124 6.26 -17.43 -0.15
CA PRO A 124 5.83 -17.35 1.24
C PRO A 124 6.36 -16.09 1.95
N GLU A 125 7.63 -15.73 1.68
CA GLU A 125 8.35 -14.62 2.30
C GLU A 125 7.88 -13.25 1.79
N THR A 126 7.41 -13.17 0.55
CA THR A 126 7.00 -11.91 -0.10
C THR A 126 5.49 -11.76 -0.27
N SER A 127 4.71 -12.75 0.16
CA SER A 127 3.24 -12.79 0.05
C SER A 127 2.53 -11.56 0.64
N ASN A 128 3.09 -10.98 1.70
CA ASN A 128 2.61 -9.74 2.33
C ASN A 128 2.72 -8.52 1.40
N CYS A 129 3.62 -8.56 0.41
CA CYS A 129 3.83 -7.49 -0.57
C CYS A 129 2.84 -7.55 -1.74
N PHE A 130 1.91 -8.50 -1.74
CA PHE A 130 0.84 -8.61 -2.72
C PHE A 130 -0.51 -8.22 -2.12
N ILE A 131 -1.28 -7.43 -2.88
CA ILE A 131 -2.51 -6.80 -2.47
C ILE A 131 -3.62 -7.28 -3.42
N PHE A 132 -4.78 -7.56 -2.83
CA PHE A 132 -6.01 -7.79 -3.58
C PHE A 132 -6.64 -6.44 -3.88
N ASP A 133 -6.48 -6.01 -5.13
CA ASP A 133 -6.97 -4.73 -5.63
C ASP A 133 -8.31 -4.93 -6.36
N HIS A 134 -9.24 -4.00 -6.16
CA HIS A 134 -10.63 -4.15 -6.63
C HIS A 134 -10.82 -3.71 -8.06
N ALA A 135 -9.94 -2.88 -8.60
CA ALA A 135 -10.04 -2.35 -9.95
C ALA A 135 -11.47 -1.86 -10.25
N GLU A 136 -12.00 -2.28 -11.40
CA GLU A 136 -13.35 -2.02 -11.89
C GLU A 136 -14.48 -2.56 -10.98
N ASN A 137 -14.20 -3.51 -10.09
CA ASN A 137 -15.20 -4.10 -9.20
C ASN A 137 -15.34 -3.37 -7.84
N HIS A 138 -14.75 -2.18 -7.68
CA HIS A 138 -14.78 -1.45 -6.39
C HIS A 138 -16.20 -1.19 -5.86
N THR A 139 -17.20 -1.04 -6.74
CA THR A 139 -18.62 -0.84 -6.37
C THR A 139 -19.32 -2.12 -5.92
N LYS A 140 -18.85 -3.29 -6.35
CA LYS A 140 -19.47 -4.60 -6.03
C LYS A 140 -19.02 -5.15 -4.68
N LYS A 141 -18.08 -4.45 -4.05
CA LYS A 141 -17.36 -4.89 -2.86
C LYS A 141 -18.04 -4.43 -1.59
N LYS A 142 -18.08 -5.32 -0.58
CA LYS A 142 -18.53 -4.93 0.76
C LYS A 142 -17.41 -4.35 1.61
N MET A 143 -16.21 -4.96 1.62
CA MET A 143 -15.08 -4.50 2.44
C MET A 143 -13.75 -5.18 2.11
N ALA A 144 -12.61 -4.49 2.31
CA ALA A 144 -11.27 -5.00 1.99
C ALA A 144 -10.98 -6.38 2.59
N VAL A 145 -10.18 -7.21 1.89
CA VAL A 145 -9.80 -8.56 2.36
C VAL A 145 -9.12 -8.49 3.74
N SER A 146 -8.26 -7.50 3.96
CA SER A 146 -7.63 -7.23 5.27
C SER A 146 -8.65 -6.88 6.36
N SER A 147 -9.72 -6.16 6.01
CA SER A 147 -10.81 -5.84 6.94
C SER A 147 -11.62 -7.08 7.32
N TRP A 148 -11.85 -8.01 6.38
CA TRP A 148 -12.53 -9.28 6.66
C TRP A 148 -11.78 -10.15 7.68
N ILE A 149 -10.45 -10.12 7.62
CA ILE A 149 -9.58 -10.79 8.59
C ILE A 149 -9.63 -10.05 9.94
N THR A 150 -9.31 -8.76 9.95
CA THR A 150 -9.06 -8.00 11.20
C THR A 150 -10.29 -7.79 12.06
N GLN A 151 -11.44 -7.50 11.45
CA GLN A 151 -12.68 -7.20 12.17
C GLN A 151 -13.38 -8.46 12.70
N ASN A 152 -13.00 -9.64 12.21
CA ASN A 152 -13.50 -10.95 12.65
C ASN A 152 -15.02 -11.05 12.90
N ARG A 153 -15.84 -10.37 12.08
CA ARG A 153 -17.32 -10.29 12.26
C ARG A 153 -18.07 -11.61 12.10
N SER A 154 -17.37 -12.71 11.82
CA SER A 154 -17.96 -14.03 11.61
C SER A 154 -16.95 -15.12 11.93
N GLY A 155 -17.45 -16.29 12.33
CA GLY A 155 -16.62 -17.49 12.52
C GLY A 155 -15.90 -17.91 11.24
N PHE A 156 -14.96 -18.85 11.38
CA PHE A 156 -14.09 -19.26 10.28
C PHE A 156 -14.85 -19.70 9.01
N LYS A 157 -15.80 -20.65 9.13
CA LYS A 157 -16.56 -21.20 7.99
C LYS A 157 -17.24 -20.10 7.15
N ASN A 158 -18.04 -19.25 7.80
CA ASN A 158 -18.74 -18.16 7.11
C ASN A 158 -17.77 -17.06 6.62
N GLY A 159 -16.63 -16.88 7.29
CA GLY A 159 -15.63 -15.91 6.89
C GLY A 159 -14.90 -16.30 5.60
N ILE A 160 -14.64 -17.61 5.40
CA ILE A 160 -14.01 -18.12 4.18
C ILE A 160 -14.87 -17.83 2.95
N ILE A 161 -16.16 -18.15 2.99
CA ILE A 161 -17.10 -17.91 1.88
C ILE A 161 -17.09 -16.43 1.45
N LYS A 162 -17.05 -15.51 2.43
CA LYS A 162 -17.00 -14.07 2.15
C LYS A 162 -15.65 -13.63 1.62
N LEU A 163 -14.55 -14.17 2.16
CA LEU A 163 -13.20 -13.91 1.66
C LEU A 163 -13.03 -14.38 0.22
N GLU A 164 -13.48 -15.59 -0.09
CA GLU A 164 -13.43 -16.18 -1.43
C GLU A 164 -14.16 -15.31 -2.45
N ARG A 165 -15.42 -14.96 -2.17
CA ARG A 165 -16.20 -14.02 -3.01
C ARG A 165 -15.44 -12.73 -3.26
N GLU A 166 -14.88 -12.14 -2.20
CA GLU A 166 -14.18 -10.87 -2.28
C GLU A 166 -12.88 -10.98 -3.06
N MET A 167 -12.07 -12.02 -2.83
CA MET A 167 -10.83 -12.25 -3.57
C MET A 167 -11.10 -12.52 -5.05
N ASN A 168 -12.20 -13.19 -5.42
CA ASN A 168 -12.58 -13.42 -6.81
C ASN A 168 -12.96 -12.14 -7.56
N LEU A 169 -13.41 -11.10 -6.86
CA LEU A 169 -13.63 -9.77 -7.43
C LEU A 169 -12.34 -8.96 -7.60
N CYS A 170 -11.24 -9.41 -6.99
CA CYS A 170 -9.98 -8.69 -6.96
C CYS A 170 -8.97 -9.23 -7.99
N GLN A 171 -8.16 -8.34 -8.54
CA GLN A 171 -6.87 -8.71 -9.13
C GLN A 171 -5.79 -8.76 -8.05
N MET A 172 -4.75 -9.57 -8.25
CA MET A 172 -3.61 -9.64 -7.34
C MET A 172 -2.44 -8.82 -7.88
N LEU A 173 -2.06 -7.76 -7.19
CA LEU A 173 -1.00 -6.84 -7.59
C LEU A 173 0.12 -6.84 -6.56
N CYS A 174 1.37 -6.67 -7.01
CA CYS A 174 2.45 -6.33 -6.10
C CYS A 174 2.27 -4.89 -5.61
N SER A 175 2.86 -4.56 -4.45
CA SER A 175 2.69 -3.25 -3.80
C SER A 175 3.07 -2.05 -4.66
N ASN A 176 4.00 -2.22 -5.61
CA ASN A 176 4.36 -1.18 -6.57
C ASN A 176 3.25 -0.96 -7.61
N CYS A 177 2.72 -2.03 -8.20
CA CYS A 177 1.67 -1.97 -9.22
C CYS A 177 0.33 -1.49 -8.63
N ASP A 178 -0.02 -1.98 -7.44
CA ASP A 178 -1.18 -1.52 -6.67
C ASP A 178 -1.14 0.00 -6.49
N TRP A 179 -0.02 0.53 -5.98
CA TRP A 179 0.14 1.95 -5.75
C TRP A 179 0.04 2.79 -7.03
N LYS A 180 0.61 2.30 -8.14
CA LYS A 180 0.49 2.97 -9.44
C LYS A 180 -0.97 3.07 -9.87
N LYS A 181 -1.77 2.01 -9.70
CA LYS A 181 -3.20 2.05 -10.01
C LYS A 181 -3.96 3.01 -9.10
N THR A 182 -3.76 2.91 -7.79
CA THR A 182 -4.38 3.84 -6.84
C THR A 182 -4.01 5.29 -7.14
N ARG A 183 -2.77 5.57 -7.53
CA ARG A 183 -2.37 6.93 -7.96
C ARG A 183 -3.10 7.35 -9.23
N LYS A 184 -3.20 6.49 -10.24
CA LYS A 184 -3.97 6.81 -11.46
C LYS A 184 -5.44 7.09 -11.16
N GLU A 185 -6.06 6.37 -10.23
CA GLU A 185 -7.45 6.62 -9.83
C GLU A 185 -7.61 7.92 -9.04
N LEU A 186 -6.80 8.13 -8.00
CA LEU A 186 -6.89 9.33 -7.14
C LEU A 186 -6.50 10.62 -7.88
N TRP A 187 -5.56 10.55 -8.83
CA TRP A 187 -4.99 11.71 -9.51
C TRP A 187 -5.35 11.81 -10.99
N GLY A 188 -5.90 10.75 -11.60
CA GLY A 188 -6.41 10.78 -12.98
C GLY A 188 -7.64 11.68 -13.14
N HIS A 189 -8.37 11.94 -12.06
CA HIS A 189 -9.42 12.98 -12.04
C HIS A 189 -8.87 14.42 -12.04
N ARG A 190 -7.54 14.61 -11.89
CA ARG A 190 -6.87 15.92 -11.98
C ARG A 190 -6.07 16.09 -13.27
N GLN A 191 -6.06 15.10 -14.16
CA GLN A 191 -5.65 15.33 -15.54
C GLN A 191 -6.82 15.98 -16.26
N ILE A 192 -6.56 17.04 -17.02
CA ILE A 192 -7.56 17.62 -17.93
C ILE A 192 -8.01 16.46 -18.81
N LYS A 193 -9.29 16.11 -18.72
CA LYS A 193 -9.82 15.05 -19.56
C LYS A 193 -9.77 15.53 -21.01
N PRO A 194 -9.53 14.68 -22.02
CA PRO A 194 -9.44 15.13 -23.41
C PRO A 194 -10.66 15.97 -23.87
N TRP A 195 -11.85 15.69 -23.35
CA TRP A 195 -13.06 16.46 -23.64
C TRP A 195 -13.19 17.79 -22.87
N GLU A 196 -12.38 18.03 -21.83
CA GLU A 196 -12.25 19.34 -21.20
C GLU A 196 -11.37 20.29 -22.04
N GLU A 197 -10.40 19.75 -22.78
CA GLU A 197 -9.66 20.49 -23.82
C GLU A 197 -10.58 20.83 -25.01
N GLU A 198 -11.43 19.89 -25.45
CA GLU A 198 -12.46 20.15 -26.47
C GLU A 198 -13.48 21.21 -26.01
N LYS A 199 -13.89 21.20 -24.73
CA LYS A 199 -14.77 22.25 -24.19
C LYS A 199 -14.15 23.64 -24.21
N GLN A 200 -12.85 23.76 -23.91
CA GLN A 200 -12.13 25.03 -24.05
C GLN A 200 -12.03 25.46 -25.51
N ALA A 201 -11.81 24.54 -26.44
CA ALA A 201 -11.79 24.87 -27.87
C ALA A 201 -13.18 25.26 -28.43
N PHE A 202 -14.27 24.70 -27.89
CA PHE A 202 -15.63 24.89 -28.42
C PHE A 202 -16.42 26.03 -27.76
N TYR A 203 -16.06 26.45 -26.54
CA TYR A 203 -16.77 27.49 -25.79
C TYR A 203 -15.95 28.76 -25.51
N ASN A 204 -14.77 28.91 -26.13
CA ASN A 204 -14.10 30.22 -26.14
C ASN A 204 -14.85 31.16 -27.10
N PHE A 205 -15.74 31.99 -26.52
CA PHE A 205 -16.15 33.28 -27.09
C PHE A 205 -14.95 34.23 -27.18
#